data_AF-A0A4Z1PJL5-F1
#
_entry.id   AF-A0A4Z1PJL5-F1
#
_cell.length_a   1.000
_cell.length_b   1.000
_cell.length_c   1.000
_cell.angle_alpha   90.00
_cell.angle_beta   90.00
_cell.angle_gamma   90.00
#
_symmetry.space_group_name_H-M   'P 1'
#
loop_
_entity.id
_entity.type
_entity.pdbx_description
1 polymer ?
#
loop_
_entity_poly.entity_id
_entity_poly.type
_entity_poly.pdbx_seq_one_letter_code
_entity_poly.pdbx_strand_id
1 'polypeptide(L)'
;MAPIRTFDLALPQGEQGTRAITCALGTLGLNTWLLIRTTPPSDEYDGREYSSIAARAAADENPAPSANGNPIFALKNYSENKGYLERLESAGMIRHTGRKIPQGFVQLEMVEVLVPKEELIKICGGCGVWEEVDQPRFSRCMRCKSKHYCSKDCQKNDWTTHKGLCKEGMTEAEVSAAQQARERTAAQSALEDMGFRTIGSNQ
;
A
#
# COMPACT_ATOMS: atom_id res chain seq x y z
N MET A 1 1.28 0.28 21.58
CA MET A 1 1.14 0.04 20.13
C MET A 1 2.47 -0.50 19.64
N ALA A 2 2.49 -1.43 18.69
CA ALA A 2 3.75 -1.98 18.18
C ALA A 2 4.58 -0.86 17.52
N PRO A 3 5.93 -0.91 17.57
CA PRO A 3 6.77 0.02 16.82
C PRO A 3 6.67 -0.23 15.32
N ILE A 4 7.07 0.74 14.51
CA ILE A 4 7.14 0.58 13.05
C ILE A 4 8.32 -0.36 12.75
N ARG A 5 8.09 -1.43 11.99
CA ARG A 5 9.17 -2.33 11.54
C ARG A 5 9.96 -1.62 10.45
N THR A 6 11.25 -1.42 10.71
CA THR A 6 12.18 -0.78 9.76
C THR A 6 13.27 -1.74 9.30
N PHE A 7 13.87 -1.41 8.16
CA PHE A 7 15.10 -2.04 7.68
C PHE A 7 15.90 -1.06 6.83
N ASP A 8 17.21 -1.28 6.74
CA ASP A 8 18.08 -0.47 5.91
C ASP A 8 18.16 -1.04 4.49
N LEU A 9 17.78 -0.21 3.52
CA LEU A 9 17.86 -0.50 2.10
C LEU A 9 19.05 0.25 1.50
N ALA A 10 20.08 -0.50 1.10
CA ALA A 10 21.19 0.06 0.35
C ALA A 10 20.83 0.22 -1.14
N LEU A 11 20.63 1.46 -1.56
CA LEU A 11 20.33 1.84 -2.94
C LEU A 11 21.63 2.17 -3.70
N PRO A 12 21.79 1.72 -4.95
CA PRO A 12 22.91 2.13 -5.79
C PRO A 12 22.77 3.61 -6.17
N GLN A 13 23.85 4.38 -6.03
CA GLN A 13 23.91 5.82 -6.33
C GLN A 13 24.93 6.07 -7.46
N GLY A 14 24.65 5.51 -8.65
CA GLY A 14 25.52 5.65 -9.82
C GLY A 14 26.98 5.22 -9.55
N GLU A 15 27.94 6.01 -10.04
CA GLU A 15 29.38 5.79 -9.81
C GLU A 15 29.84 6.15 -8.38
N GLN A 16 28.96 6.78 -7.57
CA GLN A 16 29.30 7.33 -6.25
C GLN A 16 29.08 6.34 -5.08
N GLY A 17 28.77 5.07 -5.38
CA GLY A 17 28.65 4.01 -4.37
C GLY A 17 27.20 3.68 -4.00
N THR A 18 26.97 3.25 -2.75
CA THR A 18 25.65 2.86 -2.25
C THR A 18 25.21 3.78 -1.11
N ARG A 19 23.98 4.31 -1.19
CA ARG A 19 23.33 5.07 -0.11
C ARG A 19 22.37 4.15 0.65
N ALA A 20 22.58 4.00 1.95
CA ALA A 20 21.60 3.33 2.82
C ALA A 20 20.46 4.30 3.17
N ILE A 21 19.22 3.84 3.02
CA ILE A 21 18.03 4.52 3.52
C ILE A 21 17.27 3.59 4.46
N THR A 22 16.81 4.10 5.59
CA THR A 22 15.92 3.34 6.48
C THR A 22 14.50 3.43 5.94
N CYS A 23 13.89 2.27 5.72
CA CYS A 23 12.59 2.12 5.10
C CYS A 23 11.65 1.29 5.99
N ALA A 24 10.35 1.47 5.78
CA ALA A 24 9.30 0.64 6.35
C ALA A 24 8.31 0.20 5.25
N LEU A 25 7.67 -0.95 5.45
CA LEU A 25 6.59 -1.42 4.59
C LEU A 25 5.29 -0.70 4.96
N GLY A 26 4.65 -0.11 3.96
CA GLY A 26 3.33 0.51 4.06
C GLY A 26 2.42 0.08 2.94
N THR A 27 1.14 0.43 3.07
CA THR A 27 0.12 0.02 2.10
C THR A 27 -0.89 1.13 1.81
N LEU A 28 -1.32 1.21 0.55
CA LEU A 28 -2.40 2.07 0.06
C LEU A 28 -3.52 1.20 -0.55
N GLY A 29 -4.41 0.70 0.31
CA GLY A 29 -5.44 -0.27 -0.11
C GLY A 29 -4.85 -1.66 -0.39
N LEU A 30 -5.64 -2.56 -0.98
CA LEU A 30 -5.31 -3.99 -0.97
C LEU A 30 -4.02 -4.41 -1.69
N ASN A 31 -3.71 -3.76 -2.80
CA ASN A 31 -2.68 -4.26 -3.72
C ASN A 31 -1.53 -3.28 -3.93
N THR A 32 -1.48 -2.23 -3.12
CA THR A 32 -0.41 -1.25 -3.22
C THR A 32 0.47 -1.43 -2.01
N TRP A 33 1.58 -2.13 -2.21
CA TRP A 33 2.66 -2.23 -1.23
C TRP A 33 3.75 -1.25 -1.60
N LEU A 34 4.19 -0.50 -0.60
CA LEU A 34 5.20 0.55 -0.74
C LEU A 34 6.34 0.32 0.24
N LEU A 35 7.56 0.61 -0.21
CA LEU A 35 8.69 0.91 0.67
C LEU A 35 8.75 2.41 0.87
N ILE A 36 8.72 2.87 2.11
CA ILE A 36 8.65 4.29 2.44
C ILE A 36 9.83 4.63 3.31
N ARG A 37 10.59 5.67 2.93
CA ARG A 37 11.67 6.20 3.76
C ARG A 37 11.09 6.72 5.07
N THR A 38 11.63 6.27 6.20
CA THR A 38 11.06 6.56 7.53
C THR A 38 11.44 7.94 8.05
N THR A 39 12.61 8.44 7.66
CA THR A 39 13.02 9.81 7.96
C THR A 39 12.42 10.75 6.91
N PRO A 40 11.67 11.80 7.32
CA PRO A 40 11.24 12.84 6.38
C PRO A 40 12.46 13.50 5.72
N PRO A 41 12.31 14.05 4.50
CA PRO A 41 13.37 14.85 3.90
C PRO A 41 13.69 16.07 4.77
N SER A 42 14.92 16.58 4.68
CA SER A 42 15.36 17.75 5.43
C SER A 42 14.71 19.05 4.94
N ASP A 43 14.17 19.03 3.72
CA ASP A 43 13.48 20.14 3.08
C ASP A 43 11.97 19.83 3.02
N GLU A 44 11.14 20.77 3.48
CA GLU A 44 9.68 20.64 3.52
C GLU A 44 9.03 20.59 2.14
N TYR A 45 9.73 21.04 1.09
CA TYR A 45 9.26 20.99 -0.29
C TYR A 45 9.63 19.69 -1.00
N ASP A 46 10.48 18.86 -0.39
CA ASP A 46 10.85 17.57 -0.95
C ASP A 46 9.84 16.50 -0.52
N GLY A 47 9.45 15.65 -1.48
CA GLY A 47 8.53 14.56 -1.23
C GLY A 47 9.23 13.46 -0.44
N ARG A 48 8.52 12.81 0.49
CA ARG A 48 9.06 11.60 1.15
C ARG A 48 9.36 10.53 0.09
N GLU A 49 10.60 10.08 0.01
CA GLU A 49 11.03 9.01 -0.89
C GLU A 49 10.24 7.71 -0.63
N TYR A 50 9.69 7.11 -1.70
CA TYR A 50 9.03 5.81 -1.66
C TYR A 50 9.25 5.02 -2.94
N SER A 51 9.07 3.70 -2.89
CA SER A 51 8.98 2.84 -4.06
C SER A 51 7.71 1.99 -4.02
N SER A 52 7.01 1.90 -5.17
CA SER A 52 5.93 0.94 -5.37
C SER A 52 6.50 -0.43 -5.70
N ILE A 53 6.32 -1.37 -4.79
CA ILE A 53 6.88 -2.73 -4.91
C ILE A 53 5.85 -3.76 -5.32
N ALA A 54 4.55 -3.44 -5.31
CA ALA A 54 3.50 -4.32 -5.81
C ALA A 54 3.15 -4.05 -7.28
N ALA A 55 2.93 -5.12 -8.03
CA ALA A 55 2.38 -5.08 -9.38
C ALA A 55 0.90 -5.44 -9.40
N ARG A 56 0.14 -4.69 -10.20
CA ARG A 56 -1.22 -5.06 -10.61
C ARG A 56 -1.14 -6.04 -11.77
N ALA A 57 -1.12 -7.34 -11.48
CA ALA A 57 -1.23 -8.35 -12.52
C ALA A 57 -2.70 -8.65 -12.82
N ALA A 58 -3.10 -8.61 -14.10
CA ALA A 58 -4.50 -8.75 -14.53
C ALA A 58 -5.16 -10.08 -14.13
N ALA A 59 -4.38 -11.12 -13.86
CA ALA A 59 -4.88 -12.46 -13.53
C ALA A 59 -5.06 -12.71 -12.01
N ASP A 60 -4.49 -11.85 -11.15
CA ASP A 60 -4.51 -12.02 -9.69
C ASP A 60 -4.56 -10.65 -9.02
N GLU A 61 -5.63 -9.90 -9.30
CA GLU A 61 -5.85 -8.57 -8.72
C GLU A 61 -6.13 -8.63 -7.21
N ASN A 62 -6.15 -9.80 -6.54
CA ASN A 62 -6.25 -9.87 -5.09
C ASN A 62 -5.93 -11.29 -4.60
N PRO A 63 -4.64 -11.67 -4.53
CA PRO A 63 -4.26 -13.02 -4.13
C PRO A 63 -4.80 -13.33 -2.74
N ALA A 64 -5.30 -14.56 -2.57
CA ALA A 64 -5.70 -15.04 -1.26
C ALA A 64 -4.51 -14.97 -0.28
N PRO A 65 -4.76 -14.66 1.01
CA PRO A 65 -3.71 -14.70 2.03
C PRO A 65 -3.03 -16.07 2.10
N SER A 66 -1.85 -16.11 2.70
CA SER A 66 -1.15 -17.35 2.99
C SER A 66 -1.95 -18.23 3.96
N ALA A 67 -1.50 -19.47 4.18
CA ALA A 67 -2.10 -20.36 5.18
C ALA A 67 -2.07 -19.76 6.62
N ASN A 68 -1.16 -18.81 6.88
CA ASN A 68 -1.06 -18.09 8.14
C ASN A 68 -1.93 -16.82 8.18
N GLY A 69 -2.70 -16.55 7.13
CA GLY A 69 -3.51 -15.34 6.99
C GLY A 69 -2.71 -14.09 6.59
N ASN A 70 -1.45 -14.25 6.19
CA ASN A 70 -0.60 -13.12 5.80
C ASN A 70 -0.91 -12.65 4.37
N PRO A 71 -0.88 -11.34 4.10
CA PRO A 71 -1.04 -10.84 2.74
C PRO A 71 0.00 -11.42 1.79
N ILE A 72 -0.44 -11.74 0.58
CA ILE A 72 0.42 -12.13 -0.53
C ILE A 72 0.33 -11.04 -1.59
N PHE A 73 1.40 -10.77 -2.32
CA PHE A 73 1.34 -9.90 -3.51
C PHE A 73 2.42 -10.27 -4.52
N ALA A 74 2.28 -9.75 -5.74
CA ALA A 74 3.26 -9.91 -6.80
C ALA A 74 4.33 -8.81 -6.70
N LEU A 75 5.57 -9.20 -6.39
CA LEU A 75 6.68 -8.27 -6.19
C LEU A 75 7.26 -7.81 -7.54
N LYS A 76 7.35 -6.49 -7.70
CA LYS A 76 8.16 -5.85 -8.74
C LYS A 76 9.63 -5.90 -8.31
N ASN A 77 10.38 -6.89 -8.80
CA ASN A 77 11.82 -7.05 -8.56
C ASN A 77 12.65 -6.75 -9.83
N TYR A 78 12.31 -5.71 -10.57
CA TYR A 78 12.96 -5.33 -11.83
C TYR A 78 13.12 -3.81 -11.93
N SER A 79 13.87 -3.35 -12.95
CA SER A 79 14.13 -1.92 -13.17
C SER A 79 14.68 -1.25 -11.89
N GLU A 80 14.02 -0.22 -11.37
CA GLU A 80 14.38 0.53 -10.17
C GLU A 80 14.33 -0.31 -8.88
N ASN A 81 13.59 -1.43 -8.90
CA ASN A 81 13.41 -2.32 -7.75
C ASN A 81 14.27 -3.60 -7.84
N LYS A 82 15.23 -3.66 -8.77
CA LYS A 82 16.08 -4.83 -8.96
C LYS A 82 16.84 -5.16 -7.66
N GLY A 83 16.71 -6.40 -7.19
CA GLY A 83 17.37 -6.92 -5.99
C GLY A 83 16.57 -6.73 -4.70
N TYR A 84 15.33 -6.24 -4.78
CA TYR A 84 14.47 -6.06 -3.61
C TYR A 84 13.99 -7.39 -3.02
N LEU A 85 13.80 -8.43 -3.84
CA LEU A 85 13.39 -9.74 -3.34
C LEU A 85 14.38 -10.24 -2.28
N GLU A 86 15.66 -10.31 -2.65
CA GLU A 86 16.73 -10.83 -1.82
C GLU A 86 16.94 -9.97 -0.57
N ARG A 87 16.86 -8.64 -0.72
CA ARG A 87 17.04 -7.70 0.39
C ARG A 87 15.89 -7.76 1.40
N LEU A 88 14.65 -7.80 0.91
CA LEU A 88 13.46 -7.85 1.78
C LEU A 88 13.33 -9.20 2.47
N GLU A 89 13.69 -10.29 1.78
CA GLU A 89 13.70 -11.64 2.37
C GLU A 89 14.80 -11.77 3.43
N SER A 90 16.03 -11.29 3.14
CA SER A 90 17.12 -11.27 4.12
C SER A 90 16.81 -10.39 5.34
N ALA A 91 15.99 -9.34 5.18
CA ALA A 91 15.53 -8.50 6.28
C ALA A 91 14.34 -9.12 7.06
N GLY A 92 13.83 -10.28 6.64
CA GLY A 92 12.67 -10.93 7.25
C GLY A 92 11.35 -10.18 7.04
N MET A 93 11.28 -9.28 6.05
CA MET A 93 10.09 -8.47 5.75
C MET A 93 9.07 -9.26 4.92
N ILE A 94 9.57 -10.13 4.06
CA ILE A 94 8.77 -10.97 3.17
C ILE A 94 9.35 -12.39 3.10
N ARG A 95 8.58 -13.29 2.53
CA ARG A 95 9.00 -14.64 2.16
C ARG A 95 8.65 -14.92 0.70
N HIS A 96 9.59 -15.46 -0.07
CA HIS A 96 9.29 -15.94 -1.42
C HIS A 96 8.41 -17.19 -1.38
N THR A 97 7.34 -17.23 -2.19
CA THR A 97 6.41 -18.37 -2.20
C THR A 97 6.79 -19.46 -3.20
N GLY A 98 7.80 -19.22 -4.06
CA GLY A 98 8.13 -20.09 -5.20
C GLY A 98 7.19 -19.97 -6.40
N ARG A 99 6.04 -19.30 -6.26
CA ARG A 99 5.08 -19.07 -7.36
C ARG A 99 5.48 -17.83 -8.16
N LYS A 100 5.34 -17.94 -9.49
CA LYS A 100 5.53 -16.83 -10.42
C LYS A 100 4.25 -16.56 -11.19
N ILE A 101 3.98 -15.29 -11.49
CA ILE A 101 2.87 -14.91 -12.36
C ILE A 101 3.36 -14.07 -13.54
N PRO A 102 2.82 -14.27 -14.75
CA PRO A 102 3.17 -13.46 -15.90
C PRO A 102 2.51 -12.07 -15.83
N GLN A 103 3.25 -11.04 -16.22
CA GLN A 103 2.72 -9.70 -16.51
C GLN A 103 3.37 -9.19 -17.81
N GLY A 104 2.70 -9.40 -18.95
CA GLY A 104 3.31 -9.14 -20.25
C GLY A 104 4.55 -10.01 -20.47
N PHE A 105 5.71 -9.38 -20.67
CA PHE A 105 7.00 -10.08 -20.89
C PHE A 105 7.80 -10.35 -19.61
N VAL A 106 7.31 -9.93 -18.44
CA VAL A 106 8.00 -10.17 -17.15
C VAL A 106 7.30 -11.25 -16.33
N GLN A 107 8.09 -11.96 -15.52
CA GLN A 107 7.61 -12.88 -14.50
C GLN A 107 7.75 -12.21 -13.14
N LEU A 108 6.64 -12.11 -12.40
CA LEU A 108 6.60 -11.52 -11.07
C LEU A 108 6.64 -12.62 -10.02
N GLU A 109 7.45 -12.41 -9.00
CA GLU A 109 7.59 -13.33 -7.89
C GLU A 109 6.47 -13.07 -6.86
N MET A 110 5.71 -14.10 -6.52
CA MET A 110 4.69 -14.00 -5.48
C MET A 110 5.36 -14.10 -4.11
N VAL A 111 5.09 -13.12 -3.25
CA VAL A 111 5.71 -13.01 -1.93
C VAL A 111 4.65 -12.85 -0.84
N GLU A 112 4.91 -13.47 0.30
CA GLU A 112 4.12 -13.31 1.52
C GLU A 112 4.75 -12.21 2.38
N VAL A 113 3.91 -11.32 2.93
CA VAL A 113 4.35 -10.30 3.88
C VAL A 113 4.47 -10.91 5.27
N LEU A 114 5.65 -10.81 5.87
CA LEU A 114 5.91 -11.30 7.23
C LEU A 114 5.76 -10.21 8.30
N VAL A 115 5.76 -8.94 7.89
CA VAL A 115 5.58 -7.81 8.80
C VAL A 115 4.14 -7.79 9.35
N PRO A 116 3.95 -7.89 10.68
CA PRO A 116 2.63 -7.79 11.27
C PRO A 116 1.94 -6.47 10.92
N LYS A 117 0.62 -6.50 10.76
CA LYS A 117 -0.16 -5.33 10.34
C LYS A 117 0.05 -4.12 11.26
N GLU A 118 0.20 -4.35 12.56
CA GLU A 118 0.41 -3.32 13.58
C GLU A 118 1.79 -2.66 13.48
N GLU A 119 2.76 -3.31 12.83
CA GLU A 119 4.12 -2.82 12.65
C GLU A 119 4.34 -2.13 11.30
N LEU A 120 3.38 -2.20 10.38
CA LEU A 120 3.41 -1.44 9.13
C LEU A 120 3.31 0.07 9.42
N ILE A 121 4.02 0.88 8.63
CA ILE A 121 3.89 2.35 8.63
C ILE A 121 2.51 2.74 8.07
N LYS A 122 1.83 3.68 8.74
CA LYS A 122 0.47 4.11 8.36
C LYS A 122 0.46 5.49 7.74
N ILE A 123 -0.49 5.70 6.84
CA ILE A 123 -0.81 7.00 6.26
C ILE A 123 -2.05 7.59 6.94
N CYS A 124 -2.05 8.89 7.16
CA CYS A 124 -3.19 9.61 7.69
C CYS A 124 -4.31 9.66 6.63
N GLY A 125 -5.50 9.16 6.97
CA GLY A 125 -6.66 9.20 6.10
C GLY A 125 -7.20 10.60 5.82
N GLY A 126 -6.86 11.60 6.65
CA GLY A 126 -7.32 12.98 6.49
C GLY A 126 -6.37 13.89 5.72
N CYS A 127 -5.06 13.79 5.94
CA CYS A 127 -4.07 14.68 5.31
C CYS A 127 -2.98 13.97 4.50
N GLY A 128 -2.96 12.63 4.46
CA GLY A 128 -2.02 11.88 3.63
C GLY A 128 -0.58 11.81 4.15
N VAL A 129 -0.26 12.38 5.31
CA VAL A 129 1.09 12.24 5.90
C VAL A 129 1.33 10.82 6.41
N TRP A 130 2.55 10.32 6.27
CA TRP A 130 2.97 9.02 6.82
C TRP A 130 3.44 9.15 8.27
N GLU A 131 3.32 8.08 9.04
CA GLU A 131 3.91 7.97 10.38
C GLU A 131 5.44 8.12 10.32
N GLU A 132 6.02 8.48 11.47
CA GLU A 132 7.47 8.58 11.66
C GLU A 132 7.89 7.69 12.82
N VAL A 133 9.11 7.13 12.74
CA VAL A 133 9.60 6.13 13.71
C VAL A 133 9.72 6.71 15.12
N ASP A 134 10.08 7.99 15.23
CA ASP A 134 10.29 8.68 16.50
C ASP A 134 9.09 9.52 16.95
N GLN A 135 7.93 9.34 16.31
CA GLN A 135 6.69 10.04 16.65
C GLN A 135 5.63 9.08 17.20
N PRO A 136 4.64 9.58 17.96
CA PRO A 136 3.52 8.76 18.39
C PRO A 136 2.79 8.12 17.20
N ARG A 137 2.47 6.83 17.34
CA ARG A 137 1.65 6.10 16.36
C ARG A 137 0.31 6.82 16.15
N PHE A 138 -0.18 6.79 14.92
CA PHE A 138 -1.47 7.38 14.57
C PHE A 138 -2.61 6.68 15.29
N SER A 139 -3.60 7.49 15.69
CA SER A 139 -4.86 6.95 16.20
C SER A 139 -5.63 6.27 15.08
N ARG A 140 -6.40 5.22 15.37
CA ARG A 140 -7.28 4.57 14.39
C ARG A 140 -8.74 4.85 14.69
N CYS A 141 -9.58 4.83 13.65
CA CYS A 141 -11.02 4.93 13.83
C CYS A 141 -11.51 3.82 14.76
N MET A 142 -12.16 4.18 15.87
CA MET A 142 -12.59 3.20 16.88
C MET A 142 -13.64 2.21 16.36
N ARG A 143 -14.40 2.62 15.33
CA ARG A 143 -15.48 1.82 14.74
C ARG A 143 -14.95 0.77 13.74
N CYS A 144 -14.28 1.21 12.68
CA CYS A 144 -13.82 0.31 11.62
C CYS A 144 -12.40 -0.23 11.85
N LYS A 145 -11.58 0.46 12.65
CA LYS A 145 -10.18 0.12 12.95
C LYS A 145 -9.25 0.05 11.72
N SER A 146 -9.72 0.45 10.54
CA SER A 146 -8.97 0.38 9.27
C SER A 146 -8.31 1.72 8.89
N LYS A 147 -8.98 2.85 9.11
CA LYS A 147 -8.41 4.19 8.87
C LYS A 147 -7.60 4.69 10.07
N HIS A 148 -6.47 5.32 9.78
CA HIS A 148 -5.52 5.89 10.75
C HIS A 148 -5.44 7.41 10.57
N TYR A 149 -5.19 8.15 11.65
CA TYR A 149 -5.20 9.61 11.69
C TYR A 149 -4.12 10.13 12.64
N CYS A 150 -3.34 11.10 12.16
CA CYS A 150 -2.34 11.80 12.96
C CYS A 150 -2.96 12.68 14.07
N SER A 151 -4.23 13.08 13.91
CA SER A 151 -4.95 13.90 14.88
C SER A 151 -6.46 13.63 14.87
N LYS A 152 -7.13 14.03 15.96
CA LYS A 152 -8.60 14.01 16.04
C LYS A 152 -9.24 14.92 14.99
N ASP A 153 -8.57 16.00 14.62
CA ASP A 153 -9.10 16.94 13.63
C ASP A 153 -9.06 16.35 12.22
N CYS A 154 -7.98 15.63 11.86
CA CYS A 154 -7.94 14.86 10.62
C CYS A 154 -9.05 13.81 10.56
N GLN A 155 -9.35 13.14 11.68
CA GLN A 155 -10.47 12.18 11.72
C GLN A 155 -11.83 12.86 11.53
N LYS A 156 -12.07 14.01 12.17
CA LYS A 156 -13.33 14.77 12.03
C LYS A 156 -13.51 15.28 10.60
N ASN A 157 -12.45 15.79 9.99
CA ASN A 157 -12.49 16.33 8.63
C ASN A 157 -12.75 15.23 7.60
N ASP A 158 -12.11 14.06 7.75
CA ASP A 158 -12.37 12.90 6.89
C ASP A 158 -13.71 12.21 7.18
N TRP A 159 -14.45 12.57 8.24
CA TRP A 159 -15.68 11.87 8.59
C TRP A 159 -16.76 11.96 7.51
N THR A 160 -16.85 13.09 6.80
CA THR A 160 -17.85 13.30 5.73
C THR A 160 -17.68 12.29 4.59
N THR A 161 -16.43 11.96 4.25
CA THR A 161 -16.04 10.99 3.22
C THR A 161 -15.99 9.57 3.77
N HIS A 162 -15.47 9.39 4.99
CA HIS A 162 -15.28 8.09 5.62
C HIS A 162 -16.58 7.44 6.08
N LYS A 163 -17.56 8.21 6.59
CA LYS A 163 -18.77 7.68 7.25
C LYS A 163 -19.51 6.63 6.43
N GLY A 164 -19.62 6.82 5.12
CA GLY A 164 -20.31 5.89 4.22
C GLY A 164 -19.62 4.53 4.06
N LEU A 165 -18.29 4.50 4.23
CA LEU A 165 -17.46 3.29 4.17
C LEU A 165 -17.08 2.75 5.56
N CYS A 166 -17.40 3.50 6.62
CA CYS A 166 -17.10 3.16 7.99
C CYS A 166 -18.11 2.14 8.53
N LYS A 167 -17.89 0.85 8.24
CA LYS A 167 -18.62 -0.23 8.90
C LYS A 167 -17.72 -0.99 9.87
N GLU A 168 -18.33 -1.44 10.95
CA GLU A 168 -17.67 -2.21 11.99
C GLU A 168 -17.33 -3.61 11.47
N GLY A 169 -16.16 -4.12 11.84
CA GLY A 169 -15.72 -5.46 11.44
C GLY A 169 -15.32 -5.63 9.97
N MET A 170 -15.44 -4.60 9.12
CA MET A 170 -14.92 -4.68 7.77
C MET A 170 -13.40 -4.73 7.78
N THR A 171 -12.86 -5.75 7.14
CA THR A 171 -11.45 -5.86 6.77
C THR A 171 -11.08 -4.73 5.81
N GLU A 172 -9.79 -4.38 5.75
CA GLU A 172 -9.28 -3.45 4.73
C GLU A 172 -9.62 -3.92 3.31
N ALA A 173 -9.78 -5.23 3.12
CA ALA A 173 -10.21 -5.82 1.87
C ALA A 173 -11.64 -5.43 1.48
N GLU A 174 -12.56 -5.60 2.42
CA GLU A 174 -13.96 -5.24 2.19
C GLU A 174 -14.12 -3.73 2.01
N VAL A 175 -13.36 -2.90 2.74
CA VAL A 175 -13.38 -1.43 2.61
C VAL A 175 -12.85 -1.01 1.24
N SER A 176 -11.72 -1.55 0.80
CA SER A 176 -11.12 -1.23 -0.50
C SER A 176 -12.00 -1.69 -1.65
N ALA A 177 -12.61 -2.87 -1.58
CA ALA A 177 -13.55 -3.36 -2.59
C ALA A 177 -14.80 -2.46 -2.68
N ALA A 178 -15.35 -2.05 -1.54
CA ALA A 178 -16.47 -1.12 -1.49
C ALA A 178 -16.11 0.27 -2.06
N GLN A 179 -14.90 0.76 -1.79
CA GLN A 179 -14.42 2.04 -2.33
C GLN A 179 -14.25 1.97 -3.85
N GLN A 180 -13.58 0.93 -4.38
CA GLN A 180 -13.42 0.74 -5.82
C GLN A 180 -14.76 0.55 -6.54
N ALA A 181 -15.71 -0.18 -5.94
CA ALA A 181 -17.05 -0.32 -6.50
C ALA A 181 -17.74 1.04 -6.62
N ARG A 182 -17.65 1.88 -5.59
CA ARG A 182 -18.23 3.22 -5.58
C ARG A 182 -17.57 4.15 -6.59
N GLU A 183 -16.25 4.11 -6.71
CA GLU A 183 -15.48 4.88 -7.70
C GLU A 183 -15.83 4.44 -9.13
N ARG A 184 -15.97 3.13 -9.39
CA ARG A 184 -16.42 2.61 -10.68
C ARG A 184 -17.84 3.06 -11.02
N THR A 185 -18.77 2.98 -10.08
CA THR A 185 -20.15 3.48 -10.29
C THR A 185 -20.16 4.98 -10.52
N ALA A 186 -19.37 5.76 -9.78
CA ALA A 186 -19.27 7.20 -9.97
C ALA A 186 -18.65 7.56 -11.33
N ALA A 187 -17.60 6.85 -11.75
CA ALA A 187 -16.99 7.01 -13.07
C ALA A 187 -17.95 6.62 -14.19
N GLN A 188 -18.73 5.54 -14.02
CA GLN A 188 -19.75 5.12 -14.99
C GLN A 188 -20.87 6.15 -15.12
N SER A 189 -21.41 6.63 -14.00
CA SER A 189 -22.43 7.69 -13.98
C SER A 189 -21.91 8.97 -14.65
N ALA A 190 -20.65 9.36 -14.38
CA ALA A 190 -20.05 10.52 -15.01
C ALA A 190 -19.87 10.37 -16.53
N LEU A 191 -19.53 9.17 -17.01
CA LEU A 191 -19.41 8.88 -18.44
C LEU A 191 -20.79 8.88 -19.14
N GLU A 192 -21.82 8.35 -18.48
CA GLU A 192 -23.21 8.37 -18.96
C GLU A 192 -23.75 9.81 -19.02
N ASP A 193 -23.50 10.63 -17.99
CA ASP A 193 -23.89 12.05 -17.94
C ASP A 193 -23.16 12.89 -19.01
N MET A 194 -21.94 12.50 -19.37
CA MET A 194 -21.16 13.12 -20.45
C MET A 194 -21.53 12.59 -21.85
N GLY A 195 -22.55 11.74 -21.96
CA GLY A 195 -23.09 11.26 -23.24
C GLY A 195 -22.26 10.18 -23.92
N PHE A 196 -21.24 9.63 -23.25
CA PHE A 196 -20.46 8.51 -23.77
C PHE A 196 -21.23 7.21 -23.53
N ARG A 197 -21.76 6.61 -24.59
CA ARG A 197 -22.39 5.28 -24.52
C ARG A 197 -21.33 4.21 -24.67
N THR A 198 -21.31 3.24 -23.75
CA THR A 198 -20.50 2.02 -23.86
C THR A 198 -20.82 1.30 -25.17
N ILE A 199 -19.79 1.00 -25.96
CA ILE A 199 -19.92 0.17 -27.15
C ILE A 199 -20.19 -1.27 -26.69
N GLY A 200 -21.42 -1.76 -26.85
CA GLY A 200 -21.76 -3.18 -26.64
C GLY A 200 -23.06 -3.51 -25.90
N SER A 201 -23.84 -2.55 -25.41
CA SER A 201 -25.18 -2.85 -24.88
C SER A 201 -26.19 -2.99 -26.03
N ASN A 202 -26.21 -4.17 -26.66
CA ASN A 202 -27.28 -4.57 -27.58
C ASN A 202 -28.63 -4.61 -26.83
N GLN A 203 -29.63 -3.93 -27.39
CA GLN A 203 -31.02 -4.41 -27.31
C GLN A 203 -31.19 -5.57 -28.30
#